data_AF-A0A957EJB6-F1
#
_entry.id   AF-A0A957EJB6-F1
#
_cell.length_a   1.000
_cell.length_b   1.000
_cell.length_c   1.000
_cell.angle_alpha   90.00
_cell.angle_beta   90.00
_cell.angle_gamma   90.00
#
_symmetry.space_group_name_H-M   'P 1'
#
loop_
_entity.id
_entity.type
_entity.pdbx_description
1 polymer ?
#
loop_
_entity_poly.entity_id
_entity_poly.type
_entity_poly.pdbx_seq_one_letter_code
_entity_poly.pdbx_strand_id
1 'polypeptide(L)'
;HGVMCGVLASFWGLGLLAYAALAFVFIGTVQLVAWQDWAYTAYPVALAVLAASYGFVGYGLRLWRPEIRSFWQWAAVWERPFYRSGWIVSLLALLLAGVNGLGVVPVLLESLISRPTITPHQVQLATMLIRVFFVLGLFYLVAALVEKRPRLSYLALWLLLSSWSFWLLLLQGARELQLFALPAGVYLLLVGWLEWQRGLTKVDGGSRAAARWIDRAAVVVLLGSAFWQSFGNHGGWYALLMIFEGLLLVWLGSLRRLRRLLYAGVVGVVTAVAGQLIEPLLELNTYVLLLLGALLVGLGIGLERRLENARKLSQEFRARLETWE
;
A
#
# COMPACT_ATOMS: atom_id res chain seq x y z
N HIS A 1 36.41 -19.82 4.48
CA HIS A 1 36.79 -18.39 4.43
C HIS A 1 35.79 -17.48 5.14
N GLY A 2 34.54 -17.35 4.70
CA GLY A 2 33.56 -16.46 5.36
C GLY A 2 33.36 -16.68 6.87
N VAL A 3 33.23 -17.95 7.30
CA VAL A 3 33.10 -18.29 8.73
C VAL A 3 34.33 -17.85 9.54
N MET A 4 35.55 -18.05 9.01
CA MET A 4 36.78 -17.62 9.67
C MET A 4 36.85 -16.10 9.80
N CYS A 5 36.52 -15.35 8.75
CA CYS A 5 36.42 -13.90 8.81
C CYS A 5 35.39 -13.46 9.86
N GLY A 6 34.28 -14.18 9.99
CA GLY A 6 33.26 -13.89 11.00
C GLY A 6 33.73 -14.14 12.43
N VAL A 7 34.40 -15.27 12.69
CA VAL A 7 34.98 -15.54 14.02
C VAL A 7 36.00 -14.46 14.39
N LEU A 8 36.88 -14.09 13.45
CA LEU A 8 37.87 -13.02 13.67
C LEU A 8 37.19 -11.65 13.89
N ALA A 9 36.15 -11.32 13.13
CA ALA A 9 35.40 -10.08 13.33
C ALA A 9 34.81 -9.98 14.74
N SER A 10 34.21 -11.07 15.23
CA SER A 10 33.63 -11.16 16.57
C SER A 10 34.68 -11.05 17.68
N PHE A 11 35.81 -11.75 17.53
CA PHE A 11 36.84 -11.81 18.55
C PHE A 11 37.62 -10.49 18.69
N TRP A 12 37.93 -9.84 17.56
CA TRP A 12 38.77 -8.64 17.52
C TRP A 12 37.98 -7.32 17.45
N GLY A 13 36.65 -7.38 17.38
CA GLY A 13 35.83 -6.17 17.26
C GLY A 13 35.92 -5.45 15.91
N LEU A 14 36.44 -6.12 14.87
CA LEU A 14 36.74 -5.51 13.58
C LEU A 14 35.55 -5.55 12.62
N GLY A 15 34.82 -4.45 12.53
CA GLY A 15 33.64 -4.34 11.65
C GLY A 15 33.91 -4.60 10.16
N LEU A 16 35.13 -4.32 9.67
CA LEU A 16 35.51 -4.56 8.27
C LEU A 16 35.54 -6.06 7.92
N LEU A 17 35.99 -6.91 8.85
CA LEU A 17 35.99 -8.37 8.67
C LEU A 17 34.57 -8.95 8.63
N ALA A 18 33.62 -8.32 9.34
CA ALA A 18 32.21 -8.70 9.26
C ALA A 18 31.63 -8.42 7.85
N TYR A 19 31.98 -7.30 7.20
CA TYR A 19 31.60 -7.07 5.79
C TYR A 19 32.23 -8.10 4.86
N ALA A 20 33.50 -8.45 5.06
CA ALA A 20 34.17 -9.48 4.26
C ALA A 20 33.48 -10.85 4.41
N ALA A 21 33.10 -11.23 5.64
CA ALA A 21 32.35 -12.45 5.91
C ALA A 21 31.00 -12.47 5.16
N LEU A 22 30.25 -11.36 5.19
CA LEU A 22 28.99 -11.23 4.45
C LEU A 22 29.20 -11.25 2.93
N ALA A 23 30.28 -10.64 2.43
CA ALA A 23 30.64 -10.70 1.02
C ALA A 23 30.93 -12.14 0.57
N PHE A 24 31.61 -12.94 1.40
CA PHE A 24 31.82 -14.36 1.10
C PHE A 24 30.52 -15.16 1.07
N VAL A 25 29.58 -14.89 1.98
CA VAL A 25 28.26 -15.54 1.94
C VAL A 25 27.51 -15.14 0.67
N PHE A 26 27.52 -13.86 0.30
CA PHE A 26 26.94 -13.37 -0.95
C PHE A 26 27.54 -14.06 -2.18
N ILE A 27 28.86 -14.11 -2.30
CA ILE A 27 29.56 -14.79 -3.41
C ILE A 27 29.19 -16.27 -3.43
N GLY A 28 29.19 -16.93 -2.27
CA GLY A 28 28.79 -18.33 -2.14
C GLY A 28 27.35 -18.58 -2.58
N THR A 29 26.42 -17.70 -2.24
CA THR A 29 25.02 -17.78 -2.72
C THR A 29 24.95 -17.63 -4.24
N VAL A 30 25.65 -16.66 -4.82
CA VAL A 30 25.68 -16.46 -6.28
C VAL A 30 26.28 -17.67 -6.98
N GLN A 31 27.37 -18.22 -6.46
CA GLN A 31 28.01 -19.44 -7.00
C GLN A 31 27.10 -20.66 -6.86
N LEU A 32 26.41 -20.84 -5.73
CA LEU A 32 25.49 -21.95 -5.52
C LEU A 32 24.35 -21.91 -6.54
N VAL A 33 23.75 -20.73 -6.76
CA VAL A 33 22.69 -20.55 -7.77
C VAL A 33 23.21 -20.85 -9.17
N ALA A 34 24.43 -20.41 -9.50
CA ALA A 34 25.07 -20.69 -10.77
C ALA A 34 25.39 -22.17 -10.97
N TRP A 35 25.81 -22.87 -9.91
CA TRP A 35 26.20 -24.28 -9.99
C TRP A 35 25.01 -25.23 -10.11
N GLN A 36 23.84 -24.86 -9.59
CA GLN A 36 22.64 -25.69 -9.71
C GLN A 36 21.90 -25.53 -11.05
N ASP A 37 22.48 -24.82 -12.02
CA ASP A 37 21.87 -24.51 -13.32
C ASP A 37 20.45 -23.97 -13.18
N TRP A 38 20.20 -23.18 -12.13
CA TRP A 38 18.88 -22.60 -11.90
C TRP A 38 18.54 -21.61 -13.01
N ALA A 39 17.24 -21.54 -13.34
CA ALA A 39 16.74 -20.53 -14.26
C ALA A 39 17.20 -19.13 -13.83
N TYR A 40 17.48 -18.26 -14.79
CA TYR A 40 17.97 -16.89 -14.52
C TYR A 40 17.00 -16.07 -13.63
N THR A 41 15.73 -16.49 -13.52
CA THR A 41 14.71 -15.95 -12.63
C THR A 41 14.95 -16.26 -11.14
N ALA A 42 15.83 -17.21 -10.83
CA ALA A 42 16.14 -17.58 -9.45
C ALA A 42 17.11 -16.59 -8.77
N TYR A 43 17.99 -15.93 -9.53
CA TYR A 43 18.98 -14.99 -8.96
C TYR A 43 18.33 -13.84 -8.17
N PRO A 44 17.36 -13.08 -8.71
CA PRO A 44 16.77 -11.97 -7.97
C PRO A 44 16.05 -12.44 -6.70
N VAL A 45 15.40 -13.61 -6.76
CA VAL A 45 14.71 -14.20 -5.61
C VAL A 45 15.71 -14.60 -4.52
N ALA A 46 16.79 -15.29 -4.88
CA ALA A 46 17.84 -15.68 -3.93
C ALA A 46 18.47 -14.45 -3.25
N LEU A 47 18.74 -13.39 -4.02
CA LEU A 47 19.25 -12.14 -3.48
C LEU A 47 18.23 -11.44 -2.56
N ALA A 48 16.94 -11.44 -2.91
CA ALA A 48 15.90 -10.90 -2.05
C ALA A 48 15.81 -11.64 -0.71
N VAL A 49 15.88 -12.98 -0.74
CA VAL A 49 15.93 -13.82 0.48
C VAL A 49 17.16 -13.50 1.30
N LEU A 50 18.34 -13.43 0.68
CA LEU A 50 19.59 -13.11 1.36
C LEU A 50 19.54 -11.70 2.00
N ALA A 51 19.02 -10.71 1.29
CA ALA A 51 18.82 -9.36 1.78
C ALA A 51 17.89 -9.33 3.00
N ALA A 52 16.77 -10.05 2.94
CA ALA A 52 15.84 -10.17 4.05
C ALA A 52 16.49 -10.88 5.25
N SER A 53 17.24 -11.96 5.03
CA SER A 53 17.97 -12.68 6.10
C SER A 53 18.98 -11.76 6.80
N TYR A 54 19.82 -11.05 6.05
CA TYR A 54 20.76 -10.08 6.62
C TYR A 54 20.03 -8.95 7.35
N GLY A 55 18.98 -8.44 6.74
CA GLY A 55 18.13 -7.40 7.29
C GLY A 55 17.51 -7.78 8.63
N PHE A 56 16.83 -8.93 8.69
CA PHE A 56 16.15 -9.40 9.90
C PHE A 56 17.13 -9.69 11.03
N VAL A 57 18.29 -10.27 10.74
CA VAL A 57 19.35 -10.44 11.75
C VAL A 57 19.82 -9.08 12.25
N GLY A 58 20.21 -8.17 11.36
CA GLY A 58 20.69 -6.84 11.74
C GLY A 58 19.67 -6.02 12.54
N TYR A 59 18.41 -6.01 12.11
CA TYR A 59 17.33 -5.30 12.81
C TYR A 59 16.91 -6.00 14.10
N GLY A 60 16.97 -7.33 14.17
CA GLY A 60 16.73 -8.11 15.39
C GLY A 60 17.77 -7.79 16.46
N LEU A 61 19.06 -7.77 16.10
CA LEU A 61 20.15 -7.36 16.99
C LEU A 61 19.94 -5.96 17.54
N ARG A 62 19.49 -5.03 16.69
CA ARG A 62 19.21 -3.65 17.08
C ARG A 62 18.03 -3.53 18.05
N LEU A 63 16.98 -4.32 17.86
CA LEU A 63 15.80 -4.32 18.70
C LEU A 63 16.12 -4.82 20.12
N TRP A 64 16.95 -5.86 20.24
CA TRP A 64 17.25 -6.53 21.51
C TRP A 64 18.42 -5.88 22.30
N ARG A 65 19.06 -4.87 21.71
CA ARG A 65 20.18 -4.13 22.32
C ARG A 65 19.91 -3.57 23.73
N PRO A 66 18.72 -3.05 24.09
CA PRO A 66 18.48 -2.46 25.40
C PRO A 66 18.54 -3.47 26.55
N GLU A 67 18.10 -4.70 26.30
CA GLU A 67 17.91 -5.73 27.34
C GLU A 67 19.21 -6.48 27.67
N ILE A 68 20.18 -6.51 26.76
CA ILE A 68 21.33 -7.41 26.86
C ILE A 68 22.67 -6.64 26.84
N ARG A 69 22.83 -5.72 27.80
CA ARG A 69 23.99 -4.80 27.86
C ARG A 69 25.35 -5.46 28.13
N SER A 70 25.41 -6.59 28.85
CA SER A 70 26.70 -7.17 29.29
C SER A 70 27.26 -8.27 28.37
N PHE A 71 26.41 -9.05 27.70
CA PHE A 71 26.84 -10.26 26.99
C PHE A 71 27.10 -10.06 25.48
N TRP A 72 26.75 -8.90 24.90
CA TRP A 72 26.66 -8.74 23.42
C TRP A 72 27.61 -7.67 22.82
N GLN A 73 28.72 -7.32 23.46
CA GLN A 73 29.70 -6.40 22.86
C GLN A 73 30.21 -6.90 21.50
N TRP A 74 30.42 -8.22 21.36
CA TRP A 74 30.82 -8.89 20.11
C TRP A 74 29.76 -8.79 19.01
N ALA A 75 28.47 -8.86 19.35
CA ALA A 75 27.39 -8.79 18.38
C ALA A 75 27.07 -7.37 17.90
N ALA A 76 27.42 -6.35 18.68
CA ALA A 76 27.33 -4.96 18.24
C ALA A 76 28.19 -4.68 17.00
N VAL A 77 29.27 -5.45 16.81
CA VAL A 77 30.14 -5.40 15.62
C VAL A 77 29.37 -5.78 14.35
N TRP A 78 28.40 -6.68 14.48
CA TRP A 78 27.62 -7.25 13.39
C TRP A 78 26.37 -6.45 13.02
N GLU A 79 25.85 -5.64 13.94
CA GLU A 79 24.64 -4.84 13.74
C GLU A 79 24.71 -4.04 12.43
N ARG A 80 25.75 -3.20 12.29
CA ARG A 80 25.91 -2.32 11.12
C ARG A 80 26.16 -3.06 9.80
N PRO A 81 27.09 -4.03 9.74
CA PRO A 81 27.30 -4.83 8.54
C PRO A 81 26.04 -5.51 8.03
N PHE A 82 25.28 -6.17 8.91
CA PHE A 82 24.09 -6.93 8.50
C PHE A 82 23.03 -6.04 7.85
N TYR A 83 22.59 -4.96 8.51
CA TYR A 83 21.53 -4.14 7.91
C TYR A 83 22.03 -3.42 6.65
N ARG A 84 23.26 -2.89 6.62
CA ARG A 84 23.80 -2.19 5.43
C ARG A 84 23.95 -3.12 4.24
N SER A 85 24.48 -4.33 4.45
CA SER A 85 24.54 -5.34 3.39
C SER A 85 23.14 -5.74 2.95
N GLY A 86 22.18 -5.88 3.88
CA GLY A 86 20.76 -6.09 3.53
C GLY A 86 20.22 -5.04 2.56
N TRP A 87 20.47 -3.75 2.80
CA TRP A 87 20.08 -2.66 1.89
C TRP A 87 20.74 -2.71 0.50
N ILE A 88 22.04 -3.00 0.45
CA ILE A 88 22.77 -3.09 -0.82
C ILE A 88 22.26 -4.28 -1.65
N VAL A 89 22.12 -5.44 -1.01
CA VAL A 89 21.65 -6.66 -1.67
C VAL A 89 20.18 -6.51 -2.08
N SER A 90 19.33 -5.84 -1.28
CA SER A 90 17.94 -5.59 -1.64
C SER A 90 17.82 -4.69 -2.87
N LEU A 91 18.65 -3.64 -2.97
CA LEU A 91 18.70 -2.77 -4.15
C LEU A 91 19.11 -3.56 -5.39
N LEU A 92 20.15 -4.40 -5.27
CA LEU A 92 20.60 -5.24 -6.37
C LEU A 92 19.52 -6.23 -6.82
N ALA A 93 18.81 -6.86 -5.87
CA ALA A 93 17.70 -7.75 -6.14
C ALA A 93 16.56 -7.04 -6.89
N LEU A 94 16.19 -5.82 -6.48
CA LEU A 94 15.18 -5.01 -7.18
C LEU A 94 15.60 -4.62 -8.58
N LEU A 95 16.86 -4.20 -8.78
CA LEU A 95 17.38 -3.85 -10.11
C LEU A 95 17.35 -5.04 -11.05
N LEU A 96 17.84 -6.20 -10.61
CA LEU A 96 17.82 -7.42 -11.42
C LEU A 96 16.40 -7.91 -11.70
N ALA A 97 15.53 -7.87 -10.70
CA ALA A 97 14.11 -8.20 -10.89
C ALA A 97 13.42 -7.25 -11.86
N GLY A 98 13.74 -5.95 -11.80
CA GLY A 98 13.22 -4.93 -12.72
C GLY A 98 13.67 -5.19 -14.16
N VAL A 99 14.97 -5.42 -14.39
CA VAL A 99 15.53 -5.71 -15.72
C VAL A 99 14.94 -7.00 -16.30
N ASN A 100 14.95 -8.08 -15.53
CA ASN A 100 14.39 -9.37 -15.98
C ASN A 100 12.86 -9.30 -16.15
N GLY A 101 12.18 -8.50 -15.33
CA GLY A 101 10.74 -8.31 -15.31
C GLY A 101 10.19 -7.50 -16.47
N LEU A 102 11.02 -6.79 -17.26
CA LEU A 102 10.57 -6.01 -18.42
C LEU A 102 9.76 -6.86 -19.41
N GLY A 103 10.08 -8.15 -19.55
CA GLY A 103 9.35 -9.09 -20.41
C GLY A 103 7.89 -9.35 -19.98
N VAL A 104 7.51 -9.01 -18.75
CA VAL A 104 6.14 -9.16 -18.24
C VAL A 104 5.28 -7.94 -18.56
N VAL A 105 5.88 -6.77 -18.85
CA VAL A 105 5.15 -5.51 -19.07
C VAL A 105 4.11 -5.61 -20.19
N PRO A 106 4.41 -6.18 -21.38
CA PRO A 106 3.41 -6.32 -22.43
C PRO A 106 2.22 -7.17 -21.99
N VAL A 107 2.49 -8.30 -21.31
CA VAL A 107 1.46 -9.21 -20.77
C VAL A 107 0.62 -8.52 -19.71
N LEU A 108 1.24 -7.71 -18.86
CA LEU A 108 0.53 -6.95 -17.84
C LEU A 108 -0.42 -5.92 -18.46
N LEU A 109 0.04 -5.17 -19.47
CA LEU A 109 -0.81 -4.22 -20.19
C LEU A 109 -1.94 -4.92 -20.95
N GLU A 110 -1.63 -6.03 -21.61
CA GLU A 110 -2.63 -6.85 -22.28
C GLU A 110 -3.65 -7.43 -21.29
N SER A 111 -3.20 -7.88 -20.11
CA SER A 111 -4.08 -8.43 -19.05
C SER A 111 -5.14 -7.45 -18.56
N LEU A 112 -4.84 -6.14 -18.62
CA LEU A 112 -5.79 -5.08 -18.26
C LEU A 112 -6.91 -4.90 -19.28
N ILE A 113 -6.70 -5.32 -20.53
CA ILE A 113 -7.63 -5.11 -21.65
C ILE A 113 -8.30 -6.43 -22.06
N SER A 114 -7.52 -7.49 -22.28
CA SER A 114 -7.94 -8.77 -22.86
C SER A 114 -7.33 -9.96 -22.11
N ARG A 115 -7.67 -11.20 -22.50
CA ARG A 115 -7.11 -12.45 -21.94
C ARG A 115 -5.81 -12.81 -22.66
N PRO A 116 -4.63 -12.44 -22.13
CA PRO A 116 -3.39 -12.79 -22.79
C PRO A 116 -3.16 -14.30 -22.70
N THR A 117 -2.49 -14.81 -23.72
CA THR A 117 -1.91 -16.15 -23.68
C THR A 117 -0.56 -16.07 -22.97
N ILE A 118 -0.54 -16.50 -21.70
CA ILE A 118 0.67 -16.43 -20.88
C ILE A 118 1.54 -17.66 -21.17
N THR A 119 2.76 -17.41 -21.65
CA THR A 119 3.75 -18.47 -21.89
C THR A 119 4.35 -18.97 -20.56
N PRO A 120 4.84 -20.23 -20.49
CA PRO A 120 5.50 -20.75 -19.29
C PRO A 120 6.66 -19.86 -18.79
N HIS A 121 7.41 -19.26 -19.71
CA HIS A 121 8.48 -18.31 -19.39
C HIS A 121 7.95 -17.04 -18.70
N GLN A 122 6.84 -16.47 -19.18
CA GLN A 122 6.21 -15.29 -18.56
C GLN A 122 5.65 -15.61 -17.17
N VAL A 123 5.13 -16.82 -16.94
CA VAL A 123 4.71 -17.27 -15.60
C VAL A 123 5.90 -17.29 -14.64
N GLN A 124 7.06 -17.76 -15.08
CA GLN A 124 8.28 -17.77 -14.26
C GLN A 124 8.75 -16.35 -13.92
N LEU A 125 8.76 -15.43 -14.89
CA LEU A 125 9.07 -14.03 -14.66
C LEU A 125 8.10 -13.35 -13.69
N ALA A 126 6.79 -13.57 -13.86
CA ALA A 126 5.77 -13.04 -12.96
C ALA A 126 5.95 -13.58 -11.53
N THR A 127 6.18 -14.89 -11.39
CA THR A 127 6.44 -15.55 -10.10
C THR A 127 7.69 -15.00 -9.42
N MET A 128 8.76 -14.74 -10.18
CA MET A 128 9.96 -14.07 -9.68
C MET A 128 9.63 -12.68 -9.13
N LEU A 129 8.94 -11.82 -9.89
CA LEU A 129 8.57 -10.47 -9.45
C LEU A 129 7.74 -10.51 -8.16
N ILE A 130 6.71 -11.37 -8.12
CA ILE A 130 5.86 -11.58 -6.95
C ILE A 130 6.71 -11.94 -5.72
N ARG A 131 7.59 -12.94 -5.84
CA ARG A 131 8.45 -13.38 -4.72
C ARG A 131 9.40 -12.30 -4.25
N VAL A 132 10.07 -11.60 -5.17
CA VAL A 132 11.00 -10.51 -4.82
C VAL A 132 10.27 -9.39 -4.10
N PHE A 133 9.14 -8.93 -4.64
CA PHE A 133 8.35 -7.86 -4.04
C PHE A 133 7.79 -8.25 -2.68
N PHE A 134 7.32 -9.49 -2.52
CA PHE A 134 6.84 -9.99 -1.24
C PHE A 134 7.94 -9.99 -0.18
N VAL A 135 9.08 -10.66 -0.47
CA VAL A 135 10.19 -10.82 0.48
C VAL A 135 10.79 -9.46 0.86
N LEU A 136 11.05 -8.60 -0.13
CA LEU A 136 11.60 -7.27 0.13
C LEU A 136 10.58 -6.33 0.77
N GLY A 137 9.30 -6.48 0.46
CA GLY A 137 8.20 -5.78 1.13
C GLY A 137 8.19 -6.07 2.63
N LEU A 138 8.33 -7.34 3.03
CA LEU A 138 8.46 -7.73 4.44
C LEU A 138 9.74 -7.19 5.09
N PHE A 139 10.87 -7.27 4.39
CA PHE A 139 12.14 -6.70 4.85
C PHE A 139 12.00 -5.19 5.14
N TYR A 140 11.47 -4.42 4.19
CA TYR A 140 11.28 -2.99 4.36
C TYR A 140 10.23 -2.65 5.42
N LEU A 141 9.24 -3.52 5.64
CA LEU A 141 8.27 -3.34 6.73
C LEU A 141 8.95 -3.44 8.10
N VAL A 142 9.78 -4.47 8.31
CA VAL A 142 10.57 -4.62 9.53
C VAL A 142 11.53 -3.45 9.70
N ALA A 143 12.22 -3.04 8.64
CA ALA A 143 13.10 -1.89 8.65
C ALA A 143 12.35 -0.59 9.04
N ALA A 144 11.15 -0.39 8.50
CA ALA A 144 10.31 0.77 8.80
C ALA A 144 9.90 0.82 10.27
N LEU A 145 9.51 -0.33 10.84
CA LEU A 145 9.11 -0.46 12.25
C LEU A 145 10.28 -0.18 13.19
N VAL A 146 11.44 -0.78 12.94
CA VAL A 146 12.62 -0.64 13.81
C VAL A 146 13.26 0.74 13.69
N GLU A 147 13.38 1.30 12.49
CA GLU A 147 13.96 2.64 12.30
C GLU A 147 12.99 3.79 12.58
N LYS A 148 11.69 3.48 12.78
CA LYS A 148 10.61 4.48 12.88
C LYS A 148 10.61 5.42 11.67
N ARG A 149 10.97 4.88 10.49
CA ARG A 149 11.08 5.63 9.24
C ARG A 149 9.86 5.35 8.37
N PRO A 150 8.87 6.23 8.38
CA PRO A 150 7.60 5.93 7.74
C PRO A 150 7.65 5.92 6.21
N ARG A 151 8.60 6.62 5.61
CA ARG A 151 8.82 6.53 4.16
C ARG A 151 9.13 5.09 3.72
N LEU A 152 9.79 4.31 4.58
CA LEU A 152 10.06 2.90 4.32
C LEU A 152 8.78 2.06 4.41
N SER A 153 7.86 2.38 5.32
CA SER A 153 6.56 1.69 5.35
C SER A 153 5.76 1.90 4.07
N TYR A 154 5.94 3.05 3.40
CA TYR A 154 5.28 3.29 2.12
C TYR A 154 5.84 2.43 1.01
N LEU A 155 7.17 2.32 0.93
CA LEU A 155 7.82 1.41 -0.01
C LEU A 155 7.44 -0.05 0.26
N ALA A 156 7.47 -0.47 1.53
CA ALA A 156 7.13 -1.81 1.95
C ALA A 156 5.72 -2.22 1.52
N LEU A 157 4.74 -1.39 1.86
CA LEU A 157 3.33 -1.65 1.52
C LEU A 157 3.09 -1.59 0.01
N TRP A 158 3.76 -0.68 -0.71
CA TRP A 158 3.70 -0.65 -2.17
C TRP A 158 4.19 -1.96 -2.78
N LEU A 159 5.35 -2.48 -2.34
CA LEU A 159 5.87 -3.76 -2.84
C LEU A 159 4.94 -4.93 -2.51
N LEU A 160 4.41 -5.00 -1.28
CA LEU A 160 3.47 -6.05 -0.88
C LEU A 160 2.18 -6.01 -1.71
N LEU A 161 1.63 -4.81 -1.95
CA LEU A 161 0.45 -4.61 -2.79
C LEU A 161 0.75 -4.96 -4.25
N SER A 162 1.91 -4.56 -4.79
CA SER A 162 2.32 -4.94 -6.16
C SER A 162 2.47 -6.45 -6.29
N SER A 163 3.05 -7.13 -5.30
CA SER A 163 3.14 -8.60 -5.27
C SER A 163 1.76 -9.24 -5.31
N TRP A 164 0.85 -8.78 -4.45
CA TRP A 164 -0.53 -9.27 -4.40
C TRP A 164 -1.26 -9.05 -5.74
N SER A 165 -1.16 -7.84 -6.29
CA SER A 165 -1.78 -7.48 -7.56
C SER A 165 -1.24 -8.30 -8.73
N PHE A 166 0.08 -8.54 -8.80
CA PHE A 166 0.65 -9.38 -9.86
C PHE A 166 0.19 -10.83 -9.75
N TRP A 167 0.08 -11.36 -8.52
CA TRP A 167 -0.43 -12.71 -8.31
C TRP A 167 -1.88 -12.86 -8.77
N LEU A 168 -2.76 -11.93 -8.36
CA LEU A 168 -4.17 -11.94 -8.77
C LEU A 168 -4.32 -11.76 -10.30
N LEU A 169 -3.63 -10.79 -10.89
CA LEU A 169 -3.82 -10.45 -12.31
C LEU A 169 -3.21 -11.50 -13.24
N LEU A 170 -1.96 -11.91 -12.98
CA LEU A 170 -1.19 -12.74 -13.91
C LEU A 170 -1.32 -14.23 -13.64
N LEU A 171 -1.50 -14.65 -12.39
CA LEU A 171 -1.57 -16.08 -12.04
C LEU A 171 -3.00 -16.56 -11.79
N GLN A 172 -3.84 -15.77 -11.12
CA GLN A 172 -5.25 -16.11 -10.93
C GLN A 172 -6.15 -15.69 -12.10
N GLY A 173 -5.65 -14.80 -12.98
CA GLY A 173 -6.45 -14.25 -14.08
C GLY A 173 -7.63 -13.41 -13.60
N ALA A 174 -7.61 -12.95 -12.34
CA ALA A 174 -8.62 -12.08 -11.77
C ALA A 174 -8.51 -10.69 -12.43
N ARG A 175 -9.59 -10.23 -13.04
CA ARG A 175 -9.62 -8.97 -13.82
C ARG A 175 -10.48 -7.89 -13.22
N GLU A 176 -11.16 -8.22 -12.13
CA GLU A 176 -12.03 -7.26 -11.48
C GLU A 176 -11.17 -6.15 -10.90
N LEU A 177 -11.26 -4.97 -11.50
CA LEU A 177 -10.44 -3.82 -11.16
C LEU A 177 -10.55 -3.50 -9.65
N GLN A 178 -11.73 -3.70 -9.05
CA GLN A 178 -11.97 -3.49 -7.63
C GLN A 178 -11.10 -4.36 -6.71
N LEU A 179 -10.76 -5.59 -7.11
CA LEU A 179 -9.92 -6.48 -6.29
C LEU A 179 -8.52 -5.88 -6.08
N PHE A 180 -8.06 -5.03 -7.01
CA PHE A 180 -6.80 -4.32 -6.95
C PHE A 180 -6.97 -2.91 -6.36
N ALA A 181 -8.03 -2.22 -6.78
CA ALA A 181 -8.28 -0.84 -6.42
C ALA A 181 -8.65 -0.68 -4.94
N LEU A 182 -9.39 -1.61 -4.34
CA LEU A 182 -9.80 -1.54 -2.94
C LEU A 182 -8.59 -1.56 -1.99
N PRO A 183 -7.69 -2.56 -2.02
CA PRO A 183 -6.53 -2.55 -1.12
C PRO A 183 -5.57 -1.39 -1.43
N ALA A 184 -5.37 -1.03 -2.71
CA ALA A 184 -4.53 0.11 -3.09
C ALA A 184 -5.10 1.45 -2.61
N GLY A 185 -6.42 1.66 -2.77
CA GLY A 185 -7.12 2.87 -2.37
C GLY A 185 -7.16 3.04 -0.85
N VAL A 186 -7.47 1.98 -0.10
CA VAL A 186 -7.40 2.00 1.37
C VAL A 186 -5.99 2.32 1.84
N TYR A 187 -4.98 1.70 1.22
CA TYR A 187 -3.58 2.00 1.52
C TYR A 187 -3.24 3.48 1.25
N LEU A 188 -3.61 4.03 0.09
CA LEU A 188 -3.37 5.43 -0.21
C LEU A 188 -4.08 6.36 0.79
N LEU A 189 -5.32 6.07 1.20
CA LEU A 189 -6.01 6.83 2.24
C LEU A 189 -5.28 6.79 3.58
N LEU A 190 -4.76 5.63 3.98
CA LEU A 190 -3.96 5.49 5.20
C LEU A 190 -2.65 6.29 5.12
N VAL A 191 -1.96 6.24 3.99
CA VAL A 191 -0.73 7.04 3.76
C VAL A 191 -1.05 8.53 3.79
N GLY A 192 -2.12 8.96 3.12
CA GLY A 192 -2.57 10.35 3.12
C GLY A 192 -2.93 10.85 4.51
N TRP A 193 -3.57 10.01 5.32
CA TRP A 193 -3.87 10.31 6.73
C TRP A 193 -2.60 10.44 7.58
N LEU A 194 -1.64 9.53 7.44
CA LEU A 194 -0.36 9.58 8.17
C LEU A 194 0.47 10.81 7.79
N GLU A 195 0.55 11.16 6.51
CA GLU A 195 1.23 12.37 6.06
C GLU A 195 0.52 13.65 6.54
N TRP A 196 -0.81 13.64 6.58
CA TRP A 196 -1.58 14.74 7.17
C TRP A 196 -1.30 14.92 8.66
N GLN A 197 -1.23 13.83 9.44
CA GLN A 197 -0.89 13.90 10.87
C GLN A 197 0.51 14.46 11.10
N ARG A 198 1.50 14.07 10.28
CA ARG A 198 2.86 14.61 10.38
C ARG A 198 2.97 16.07 9.96
N GLY A 199 2.15 16.49 9.00
CA GLY A 199 2.02 17.90 8.59
C GLY A 199 1.35 18.81 9.61
N LEU A 200 0.86 18.28 10.73
CA LEU A 200 0.49 19.08 11.90
C LEU A 200 1.72 19.38 12.78
N THR A 201 2.74 18.50 12.77
CA THR A 201 3.92 18.61 13.65
C THR A 201 5.06 19.42 13.02
N LYS A 202 5.16 19.47 11.69
CA LYS A 202 6.17 20.27 10.97
C LYS A 202 5.59 21.57 10.42
N VAL A 203 6.29 22.68 10.69
CA VAL A 203 5.95 24.04 10.23
C VAL A 203 6.12 24.19 8.70
N ASP A 204 6.94 23.35 8.07
CA ASP A 204 7.17 23.39 6.62
C ASP A 204 5.98 22.76 5.87
N GLY A 205 5.14 23.60 5.25
CA GLY A 205 3.88 23.24 4.61
C GLY A 205 3.92 22.24 3.42
N GLY A 206 5.08 21.65 3.11
CA GLY A 206 5.27 20.74 1.97
C GLY A 206 4.50 19.40 2.09
N SER A 207 4.36 18.83 3.29
CA SER A 207 3.70 17.52 3.48
C SER A 207 2.19 17.56 3.20
N ARG A 208 1.53 18.71 3.40
CA ARG A 208 0.09 18.87 3.15
C ARG A 208 -0.25 18.83 1.67
N ALA A 209 0.66 19.23 0.79
CA ALA A 209 0.45 19.10 -0.66
C ALA A 209 0.47 17.62 -1.08
N ALA A 210 1.46 16.86 -0.62
CA ALA A 210 1.57 15.44 -0.89
C ALA A 210 0.36 14.66 -0.37
N ALA A 211 -0.04 14.86 0.89
CA ALA A 211 -1.22 14.21 1.48
C ALA A 211 -2.49 14.44 0.64
N ARG A 212 -2.69 15.67 0.13
CA ARG A 212 -3.83 16.01 -0.72
C ARG A 212 -3.81 15.29 -2.06
N TRP A 213 -2.64 15.15 -2.68
CA TRP A 213 -2.51 14.39 -3.94
C TRP A 213 -2.73 12.90 -3.72
N ILE A 214 -2.22 12.36 -2.62
CA ILE A 214 -2.41 10.96 -2.24
C ILE A 214 -3.90 10.67 -1.96
N ASP A 215 -4.58 11.51 -1.18
CA ASP A 215 -6.01 11.38 -0.91
C ASP A 215 -6.84 11.43 -2.21
N ARG A 216 -6.47 12.30 -3.17
CA ARG A 216 -7.12 12.37 -4.49
C ARG A 216 -6.89 11.10 -5.31
N ALA A 217 -5.65 10.62 -5.37
CA ALA A 217 -5.34 9.38 -6.07
C ALA A 217 -6.13 8.20 -5.46
N ALA A 218 -6.25 8.15 -4.13
CA ALA A 218 -7.03 7.12 -3.45
C ALA A 218 -8.52 7.17 -3.84
N VAL A 219 -9.12 8.36 -3.83
CA VAL A 219 -10.52 8.55 -4.23
C VAL A 219 -10.74 8.16 -5.70
N VAL A 220 -9.84 8.58 -6.59
CA VAL A 220 -9.92 8.22 -8.02
C VAL A 220 -9.78 6.71 -8.21
N VAL A 221 -8.87 6.07 -7.48
CA VAL A 221 -8.69 4.61 -7.56
C VAL A 221 -9.95 3.90 -7.08
N LEU A 222 -10.48 4.23 -5.89
CA LEU A 222 -11.66 3.55 -5.31
C LEU A 222 -12.94 3.81 -6.11
N LEU A 223 -13.35 5.08 -6.18
CA LEU A 223 -14.62 5.44 -6.83
C LEU A 223 -14.53 5.29 -8.33
N GLY A 224 -13.38 5.57 -8.94
CA GLY A 224 -13.21 5.46 -10.39
C GLY A 224 -13.25 4.01 -10.87
N SER A 225 -12.66 3.06 -10.11
CA SER A 225 -12.77 1.64 -10.46
C SER A 225 -14.19 1.12 -10.27
N ALA A 226 -14.84 1.46 -9.15
CA ALA A 226 -16.19 1.01 -8.85
C ALA A 226 -17.19 1.56 -9.87
N PHE A 227 -17.05 2.85 -10.22
CA PHE A 227 -17.84 3.50 -11.26
C PHE A 227 -17.64 2.87 -12.64
N TRP A 228 -16.40 2.61 -13.05
CA TRP A 228 -16.15 1.96 -14.34
C TRP A 228 -16.77 0.56 -14.39
N GLN A 229 -16.66 -0.21 -13.31
CA GLN A 229 -17.22 -1.55 -13.24
C GLN A 229 -18.74 -1.59 -13.03
N SER A 230 -19.37 -0.49 -12.62
CA SER A 230 -20.82 -0.43 -12.51
C SER A 230 -21.54 -0.50 -13.86
N PHE A 231 -20.82 -0.30 -14.98
CA PHE A 231 -21.33 -0.49 -16.34
C PHE A 231 -21.19 -1.93 -16.86
N GLY A 232 -20.56 -2.83 -16.09
CA GLY A 232 -20.35 -4.23 -16.49
C GLY A 232 -21.50 -5.17 -16.09
N ASN A 233 -21.35 -6.45 -16.38
CA ASN A 233 -22.36 -7.50 -16.12
C ASN A 233 -22.80 -7.61 -14.65
N HIS A 234 -21.98 -7.15 -13.70
CA HIS A 234 -22.30 -7.16 -12.27
C HIS A 234 -22.51 -5.74 -11.73
N GLY A 235 -23.00 -4.83 -12.57
CA GLY A 235 -23.06 -3.40 -12.31
C GLY A 235 -23.72 -3.03 -10.98
N GLY A 236 -24.80 -3.73 -10.61
CA GLY A 236 -25.51 -3.54 -9.34
C GLY A 236 -24.63 -3.73 -8.10
N TRP A 237 -23.79 -4.78 -8.08
CA TRP A 237 -22.87 -5.04 -6.96
C TRP A 237 -21.80 -3.96 -6.84
N TYR A 238 -21.23 -3.53 -7.96
CA TYR A 238 -20.22 -2.47 -7.98
C TYR A 238 -20.79 -1.10 -7.60
N ALA A 239 -22.03 -0.82 -7.96
CA ALA A 239 -22.71 0.40 -7.51
C ALA A 239 -23.03 0.36 -6.00
N LEU A 240 -23.45 -0.78 -5.44
CA LEU A 240 -23.57 -0.94 -3.98
C LEU A 240 -22.22 -0.73 -3.27
N LEU A 241 -21.16 -1.28 -3.83
CA LEU A 241 -19.80 -1.09 -3.35
C LEU A 241 -19.37 0.38 -3.43
N MET A 242 -19.69 1.08 -4.52
CA MET A 242 -19.45 2.52 -4.68
C MET A 242 -20.21 3.36 -3.64
N ILE A 243 -21.46 2.99 -3.30
CA ILE A 243 -22.21 3.61 -2.20
C ILE A 243 -21.47 3.39 -0.87
N PHE A 244 -21.04 2.16 -0.59
CA PHE A 244 -20.31 1.84 0.63
C PHE A 244 -18.99 2.60 0.73
N GLU A 245 -18.18 2.63 -0.33
CA GLU A 245 -16.93 3.40 -0.39
C GLU A 245 -17.19 4.90 -0.27
N GLY A 246 -18.24 5.41 -0.91
CA GLY A 246 -18.67 6.81 -0.78
C GLY A 246 -19.05 7.17 0.66
N LEU A 247 -19.78 6.31 1.36
CA LEU A 247 -20.13 6.49 2.78
C LEU A 247 -18.89 6.43 3.68
N LEU A 248 -17.97 5.49 3.44
CA LEU A 248 -16.69 5.43 4.15
C LEU A 248 -15.87 6.72 3.96
N LEU A 249 -15.84 7.26 2.74
CA LEU A 249 -15.21 8.55 2.46
C LEU A 249 -15.94 9.68 3.20
N VAL A 250 -17.27 9.75 3.19
CA VAL A 250 -18.01 10.77 3.98
C VAL A 250 -17.63 10.69 5.46
N TRP A 251 -17.61 9.48 6.03
CA TRP A 251 -17.24 9.24 7.42
C TRP A 251 -15.79 9.67 7.71
N LEU A 252 -14.83 9.26 6.88
CA LEU A 252 -13.42 9.63 7.01
C LEU A 252 -13.21 11.15 6.83
N GLY A 253 -13.93 11.76 5.90
CA GLY A 253 -13.90 13.20 5.63
C GLY A 253 -14.45 14.01 6.80
N SER A 254 -15.49 13.51 7.46
CA SER A 254 -16.03 14.06 8.71
C SER A 254 -15.01 13.96 9.85
N LEU A 255 -14.42 12.77 10.07
CA LEU A 255 -13.41 12.55 11.11
C LEU A 255 -12.17 13.46 10.92
N ARG A 256 -11.67 13.60 9.69
CA ARG A 256 -10.51 14.45 9.38
C ARG A 256 -10.86 15.93 9.22
N ARG A 257 -12.14 16.30 9.29
CA ARG A 257 -12.67 17.65 8.96
C ARG A 257 -12.25 18.14 7.57
N LEU A 258 -12.10 17.22 6.61
CA LEU A 258 -11.71 17.51 5.23
C LEU A 258 -12.94 17.58 4.33
N ARG A 259 -13.44 18.81 4.09
CA ARG A 259 -14.62 19.07 3.23
C ARG A 259 -14.53 18.38 1.87
N ARG A 260 -13.34 18.33 1.26
CA ARG A 260 -13.13 17.74 -0.07
C ARG A 260 -13.42 16.24 -0.10
N LEU A 261 -12.96 15.51 0.91
CA LEU A 261 -13.13 14.06 0.98
C LEU A 261 -14.59 13.72 1.34
N LEU A 262 -15.22 14.57 2.15
CA LEU A 262 -16.66 14.53 2.38
C LEU A 262 -17.46 14.74 1.08
N TYR A 263 -17.17 15.79 0.31
CA TYR A 263 -17.86 16.05 -0.95
C TYR A 263 -17.60 14.95 -1.99
N ALA A 264 -16.38 14.43 -2.07
CA ALA A 264 -16.09 13.30 -2.96
C ALA A 264 -16.92 12.06 -2.60
N GLY A 265 -17.07 11.75 -1.30
CA GLY A 265 -17.92 10.66 -0.85
C GLY A 265 -19.40 10.87 -1.20
N VAL A 266 -19.92 12.09 -1.00
CA VAL A 266 -21.29 12.45 -1.40
C VAL A 266 -21.49 12.31 -2.91
N VAL A 267 -20.56 12.83 -3.71
CA VAL A 267 -20.61 12.67 -5.18
C VAL A 267 -20.59 11.19 -5.56
N GLY A 268 -19.73 10.38 -4.94
CA GLY A 268 -19.71 8.94 -5.16
C GLY A 268 -21.06 8.26 -4.90
N VAL A 269 -21.69 8.55 -3.75
CA VAL A 269 -23.02 8.01 -3.43
C VAL A 269 -24.08 8.49 -4.42
N VAL A 270 -24.11 9.78 -4.76
CA VAL A 270 -25.08 10.35 -5.70
C VAL A 270 -24.90 9.74 -7.09
N THR A 271 -23.66 9.61 -7.57
CA THR A 271 -23.36 8.99 -8.88
C THR A 271 -23.77 7.53 -8.90
N ALA A 272 -23.53 6.77 -7.83
CA ALA A 272 -23.94 5.37 -7.75
C ALA A 272 -25.46 5.21 -7.78
N VAL A 273 -26.19 6.03 -7.00
CA VAL A 273 -27.66 6.02 -6.98
C VAL A 273 -28.22 6.48 -8.33
N ALA A 274 -27.73 7.58 -8.89
CA ALA A 274 -28.18 8.07 -10.19
C ALA A 274 -27.90 7.05 -11.30
N GLY A 275 -26.73 6.41 -11.30
CA GLY A 275 -26.36 5.37 -12.25
C GLY A 275 -27.29 4.17 -12.19
N GLN A 276 -27.58 3.66 -10.98
CA GLN A 276 -28.54 2.57 -10.81
C GLN A 276 -29.98 2.95 -11.16
N LEU A 277 -30.33 4.24 -11.08
CA LEU A 277 -31.67 4.69 -11.43
C LEU A 277 -31.85 4.79 -12.94
N ILE A 278 -30.82 5.07 -13.76
CA ILE A 278 -31.02 5.29 -15.21
C ILE A 278 -31.79 4.15 -15.89
N GLU A 279 -31.41 2.90 -15.63
CA GLU A 279 -32.03 1.73 -16.25
C GLU A 279 -33.52 1.57 -15.84
N PRO A 280 -33.89 1.57 -14.54
CA PRO A 280 -35.28 1.56 -14.16
C PRO A 280 -36.00 2.87 -14.51
N LEU A 281 -35.36 4.04 -14.58
CA LEU A 281 -36.02 5.29 -15.01
C LEU A 281 -36.41 5.24 -16.50
N LEU A 282 -35.64 4.52 -17.33
CA LEU A 282 -35.96 4.30 -18.74
C LEU A 282 -37.09 3.26 -18.93
N GLU A 283 -37.23 2.34 -17.98
CA GLU A 283 -38.28 1.30 -17.99
C GLU A 283 -39.53 1.66 -17.16
N LEU A 284 -39.42 2.61 -16.23
CA LEU A 284 -40.49 2.98 -15.30
C LEU A 284 -41.42 4.04 -15.89
N ASN A 285 -42.70 3.83 -15.60
CA ASN A 285 -43.74 4.82 -15.79
C ASN A 285 -43.41 6.13 -15.02
N THR A 286 -43.54 7.27 -15.69
CA THR A 286 -43.20 8.64 -15.23
C THR A 286 -43.62 8.96 -13.78
N TYR A 287 -44.70 8.34 -13.29
CA TYR A 287 -45.20 8.52 -11.93
C TYR A 287 -44.27 8.00 -10.81
N VAL A 288 -43.57 6.88 -11.02
CA VAL A 288 -42.64 6.33 -10.02
C VAL A 288 -41.40 7.22 -9.90
N LEU A 289 -40.98 7.78 -11.02
CA LEU A 289 -39.89 8.76 -11.12
C LEU A 289 -40.16 10.01 -10.29
N LEU A 290 -41.40 10.52 -10.36
CA LEU A 290 -41.86 11.70 -9.64
C LEU A 290 -41.92 11.43 -8.11
N LEU A 291 -42.36 10.24 -7.72
CA LEU A 291 -42.41 9.84 -6.30
C LEU A 291 -41.01 9.66 -5.69
N LEU A 292 -40.08 9.05 -6.43
CA LEU A 292 -38.70 8.87 -5.99
C LEU A 292 -37.94 10.20 -5.92
N GLY A 293 -38.17 11.10 -6.89
CA GLY A 293 -37.68 12.48 -6.86
C GLY A 293 -38.22 13.25 -5.65
N ALA A 294 -39.52 13.16 -5.36
CA ALA A 294 -40.12 13.78 -4.18
C ALA A 294 -39.52 13.24 -2.87
N LEU A 295 -39.23 11.94 -2.80
CA LEU A 295 -38.60 11.30 -1.63
C LEU A 295 -37.16 11.78 -1.41
N LEU A 296 -36.36 11.90 -2.47
CA LEU A 296 -35.00 12.45 -2.41
C LEU A 296 -34.99 13.92 -1.96
N VAL A 297 -35.91 14.73 -2.50
CA VAL A 297 -36.08 16.12 -2.06
C VAL A 297 -36.49 16.18 -0.59
N GLY A 298 -37.42 15.33 -0.15
CA GLY A 298 -37.84 15.23 1.25
C GLY A 298 -36.69 14.86 2.19
N LEU A 299 -35.84 13.91 1.79
CA LEU A 299 -34.62 13.55 2.53
C LEU A 299 -33.62 14.72 2.60
N GLY A 300 -33.42 15.44 1.49
CA GLY A 300 -32.58 16.63 1.44
C GLY A 300 -33.03 17.70 2.44
N ILE A 301 -34.33 18.03 2.43
CA ILE A 301 -34.94 18.98 3.37
C ILE A 301 -34.79 18.49 4.82
N GLY A 302 -34.98 17.19 5.06
CA GLY A 302 -34.83 16.59 6.39
C GLY A 302 -33.41 16.70 6.96
N LEU A 303 -32.40 16.48 6.10
CA LEU A 303 -30.99 16.63 6.47
C LEU A 303 -30.63 18.08 6.76
N GLU A 304 -31.11 19.02 5.94
CA GLU A 304 -30.86 20.45 6.12
C GLU A 304 -31.45 20.96 7.43
N ARG A 305 -32.70 20.57 7.76
CA ARG A 305 -33.32 20.89 9.06
C ARG A 305 -32.53 20.34 10.24
N ARG A 306 -32.00 19.12 10.14
CA ARG A 306 -31.15 18.55 11.21
C ARG A 306 -29.83 19.30 11.37
N LEU A 307 -29.23 19.74 10.27
CA LEU A 307 -28.01 20.55 10.31
C LEU A 307 -28.25 21.93 10.93
N GLU A 308 -29.37 22.58 10.61
CA GLU A 308 -29.76 23.84 11.24
C GLU A 308 -29.98 23.69 12.74
N ASN A 309 -30.68 22.63 13.17
CA ASN A 309 -30.90 22.35 14.59
C ASN A 309 -29.58 22.10 15.33
N ALA A 310 -28.65 21.36 14.72
CA ALA A 310 -27.32 21.14 15.30
C ALA A 310 -26.52 22.45 15.41
N ARG A 311 -26.63 23.36 14.42
CA ARG A 311 -25.99 24.69 14.48
C ARG A 311 -26.58 25.55 15.59
N LYS A 312 -27.91 25.59 15.72
CA LYS A 312 -28.60 26.33 16.80
C LYS A 312 -28.17 25.83 18.17
N LEU A 313 -28.15 24.51 18.39
CA LEU A 313 -27.65 23.90 19.62
C LEU A 313 -26.20 24.30 19.91
N SER A 314 -25.32 24.33 18.90
CA SER A 314 -23.93 24.76 19.09
C SER A 314 -23.81 26.24 19.48
N GLN A 315 -24.67 27.11 18.94
CA GLN A 315 -24.69 28.54 19.26
C GLN A 315 -25.24 28.77 20.67
N GLU A 316 -26.29 28.06 21.07
CA GLU A 316 -26.83 28.10 22.43
C GLU A 316 -25.80 27.63 23.46
N PHE A 317 -25.08 26.54 23.19
CA PHE A 317 -24.01 26.07 24.07
C PHE A 317 -22.88 27.11 24.21
N ARG A 318 -22.53 27.79 23.11
CA ARG A 318 -21.51 28.85 23.13
C ARG A 318 -21.96 30.06 23.94
N ALA A 319 -23.19 30.51 23.76
CA ALA A 319 -23.77 31.61 24.53
C ALA A 319 -23.85 31.29 26.04
N ARG A 320 -24.20 30.04 26.40
CA ARG A 320 -24.19 29.60 27.80
C ARG A 320 -22.79 29.61 28.40
N LEU A 321 -21.77 29.21 27.65
CA LEU A 321 -20.38 29.24 28.14
C LEU A 321 -19.86 30.68 28.35
N GLU A 322 -20.25 31.62 27.50
CA GLU A 322 -19.87 33.05 27.63
C GLU A 322 -20.50 33.73 28.86
N THR A 323 -21.64 33.24 29.35
CA THR A 323 -22.27 33.76 30.59
C THR A 323 -21.71 33.19 31.89
N TRP A 324 -20.76 32.25 31.81
CA TRP A 324 -20.13 31.63 32.99
C TRP A 324 -18.76 32.24 33.33
N GLU A 325 -18.26 33.17 32.51
CA GLU A 325 -17.13 34.06 32.83
C GLU A 325 -17.65 35.38 33.41
#